data_AF-A0A9E3CAQ1-F1
#
_entry.id   AF-A0A9E3CAQ1-F1
#
_cell.length_a   1.000
_cell.length_b   1.000
_cell.length_c   1.000
_cell.angle_alpha   90.00
_cell.angle_beta   90.00
_cell.angle_gamma   90.00
#
_symmetry.space_group_name_H-M   'P 1'
#
loop_
_entity.id
_entity.type
_entity.pdbx_description
1 polymer ?
#
loop_
_entity_poly.entity_id
_entity_poly.type
_entity_poly.pdbx_seq_one_letter_code
_entity_poly.pdbx_strand_id
1 'polypeptide(L)' 'MSTVSPLPFQGGVFRDTRDENRWLRVSWHEERRMFVVSIWHVDECVAAFQLGTDDVPGVVQAFLAAIPTN' A
#
# COMPACT_ATOMS: atom_id res chain seq x y z
N MET A 1 -27.02 2.99 8.34
CA MET A 1 -26.33 4.15 7.74
C MET A 1 -24.85 3.78 7.64
N SER A 2 -24.32 3.54 6.44
CA SER A 2 -22.87 3.33 6.27
C SER A 2 -22.17 4.64 6.51
N THR A 3 -21.42 4.73 7.60
CA THR A 3 -20.50 5.84 7.84
C THR A 3 -19.37 5.73 6.82
N VAL A 4 -19.40 6.59 5.80
CA VAL A 4 -18.27 6.77 4.90
C VAL A 4 -17.16 7.41 5.72
N SER A 5 -16.22 6.60 6.19
CA SER A 5 -15.02 7.10 6.83
C SER A 5 -14.17 7.81 5.76
N PRO A 6 -13.69 9.04 6.01
CA PRO A 6 -12.80 9.72 5.07
C PRO A 6 -11.62 8.81 4.73
N LEU A 7 -11.19 8.82 3.45
CA LEU A 7 -10.13 7.92 3.01
C LEU A 7 -8.92 8.10 3.94
N PRO A 8 -8.45 7.03 4.62
CA PRO A 8 -7.31 7.11 5.51
C PRO A 8 -6.10 7.68 4.77
N PHE A 9 -5.31 8.48 5.50
CA PHE A 9 -4.10 9.19 5.05
C PHE A 9 -3.38 8.44 3.91
N GLN A 10 -3.24 9.14 2.79
CA GLN A 10 -2.96 8.59 1.47
C GLN A 10 -1.47 8.22 1.36
N GLY A 11 -1.11 7.00 1.76
CA GLY A 11 0.25 6.47 1.64
C GLY A 11 0.75 6.31 0.19
N GLY A 12 -0.17 6.43 -0.78
CA GLY A 12 0.12 6.46 -2.21
C GLY A 12 -0.69 5.44 -3.01
N VAL A 13 -0.82 5.70 -4.32
CA VAL A 13 -1.37 4.76 -5.29
C VAL A 13 -0.39 4.66 -6.45
N PHE A 14 0.00 3.44 -6.80
CA PHE A 14 1.04 3.14 -7.78
C PHE A 14 0.47 2.19 -8.84
N ARG A 15 0.66 2.49 -10.12
CA ARG A 15 0.22 1.61 -11.21
C ARG A 15 1.12 0.38 -11.32
N ASP A 16 0.53 -0.79 -11.52
CA ASP A 16 1.28 -2.01 -11.82
C ASP A 16 1.80 -1.95 -13.27
N THR A 17 3.08 -2.27 -13.48
CA THR A 17 3.69 -2.23 -14.82
C THR A 17 3.22 -3.36 -15.73
N ARG A 18 2.60 -4.41 -15.16
CA ARG A 18 2.13 -5.59 -15.90
C ARG A 18 0.75 -5.43 -16.53
N ASP A 19 -0.09 -4.56 -15.96
CA ASP A 19 -1.51 -4.41 -16.34
C ASP A 19 -1.99 -3.00 -15.97
N GLU A 20 -2.59 -2.29 -16.93
CA GLU A 20 -3.11 -0.93 -16.74
C GLU A 20 -4.27 -0.84 -15.75
N ASN A 21 -4.99 -1.93 -15.55
CA ASN A 21 -6.12 -2.04 -14.62
C ASN A 21 -5.71 -2.51 -13.22
N ARG A 22 -4.41 -2.67 -12.96
CA ARG A 22 -3.89 -3.05 -11.64
C ARG A 22 -3.15 -1.91 -10.98
N TRP A 23 -3.40 -1.72 -9.70
CA TRP A 23 -2.67 -0.75 -8.89
C TRP A 23 -2.42 -1.26 -7.48
N LEU A 24 -1.31 -0.80 -6.92
CA LEU A 24 -0.94 -0.94 -5.53
C LEU A 24 -1.40 0.30 -4.77
N ARG A 25 -2.14 0.12 -3.69
CA ARG A 25 -2.58 1.19 -2.81
C ARG A 25 -1.99 1.00 -1.42
N VAL A 26 -1.39 2.05 -0.90
CA VAL A 26 -0.91 2.14 0.48
C VAL A 26 -1.84 3.06 1.26
N SER A 27 -2.35 2.57 2.39
CA SER A 27 -3.26 3.33 3.26
C SER A 27 -2.87 3.16 4.72
N TRP A 28 -3.13 4.16 5.55
CA TRP A 28 -2.81 4.15 6.98
C TRP A 28 -4.05 3.86 7.84
N HIS A 29 -4.01 2.84 8.70
CA HIS A 29 -5.08 2.55 9.64
C HIS A 29 -4.71 3.05 11.04
N GLU A 30 -5.26 4.19 11.44
CA GLU A 30 -4.89 4.87 12.70
C GLU A 30 -5.13 4.00 13.94
N GLU A 31 -6.33 3.45 14.10
CA GLU A 31 -6.70 2.66 15.28
C GLU A 31 -5.80 1.44 15.50
N ARG A 32 -5.33 0.85 14.41
CA ARG A 32 -4.51 -0.36 14.44
C ARG A 32 -3.02 -0.08 14.23
N ARG A 33 -2.67 1.20 14.07
CA ARG A 33 -1.31 1.71 13.85
C ARG A 33 -0.50 0.92 12.83
N MET A 34 -1.06 0.73 11.64
CA MET A 34 -0.40 -0.02 10.58
C MET A 34 -0.73 0.52 9.19
N PHE A 35 0.11 0.17 8.22
CA PHE A 35 -0.18 0.37 6.81
C PHE A 35 -0.89 -0.85 6.23
N VAL A 36 -1.87 -0.61 5.36
CA VAL A 36 -2.45 -1.65 4.51
C VAL A 36 -1.93 -1.40 3.09
N VAL A 37 -1.15 -2.38 2.60
CA VAL A 37 -0.66 -2.44 1.23
C VAL A 37 -1.56 -3.40 0.47
N SER A 38 -2.32 -2.90 -0.50
CA SER A 38 -3.35 -3.67 -1.19
C SER A 38 -3.16 -3.63 -2.70
N ILE A 39 -3.48 -4.73 -3.37
CA ILE A 39 -3.53 -4.84 -4.82
C ILE A 39 -4.98 -4.80 -5.23
N TRP A 40 -5.29 -3.91 -6.15
CA TRP A 40 -6.60 -3.74 -6.74
C TRP A 40 -6.54 -4.08 -8.22
N HIS A 41 -7.62 -4.66 -8.73
CA HIS A 41 -7.87 -4.84 -10.15
C HIS A 41 -9.22 -4.24 -10.48
N VAL A 42 -9.24 -3.21 -11.33
CA VAL A 42 -10.42 -2.37 -11.53
C VAL A 42 -10.91 -1.88 -10.15
N ASP A 43 -12.12 -2.18 -9.71
CA ASP A 43 -12.70 -1.71 -8.46
C ASP A 43 -12.63 -2.75 -7.32
N GLU A 44 -11.99 -3.90 -7.54
CA GLU A 44 -11.91 -4.98 -6.57
C GLU A 44 -10.53 -5.08 -5.91
N CYS A 45 -10.50 -5.19 -4.58
CA CYS A 45 -9.30 -5.51 -3.83
C CYS A 45 -9.04 -7.03 -3.88
N VAL A 46 -8.05 -7.45 -4.67
CA VAL A 46 -7.74 -8.87 -4.90
C VAL A 46 -6.68 -9.43 -3.94
N ALA A 47 -5.90 -8.56 -3.28
CA ALA A 47 -4.95 -8.96 -2.24
C ALA A 47 -4.64 -7.81 -1.28
N ALA A 48 -4.35 -8.11 -0.01
CA ALA A 48 -3.92 -7.12 0.96
C ALA A 48 -2.89 -7.69 1.95
N PHE A 49 -1.98 -6.83 2.39
CA PHE A 49 -0.98 -7.09 3.41
C PHE A 49 -1.02 -5.99 4.47
N GLN A 50 -1.00 -6.39 5.74
CA GLN A 50 -0.95 -5.50 6.88
C GLN A 50 0.52 -5.35 7.31
N LEU A 51 1.08 -4.16 7.12
CA LEU A 51 2.46 -3.82 7.42
C LEU A 51 2.52 -3.01 8.72
N GLY A 52 3.12 -3.58 9.76
CA GLY A 52 3.36 -2.89 11.02
C GLY A 52 4.32 -1.71 10.83
N THR A 53 4.17 -0.66 11.63
CA THR A 53 5.06 0.52 11.56
C THR A 53 6.53 0.17 11.75
N ASP A 54 6.82 -0.85 12.55
CA ASP A 54 8.18 -1.25 12.91
C ASP A 54 8.91 -1.92 11.73
N ASP A 55 8.15 -2.51 10.80
CA ASP A 55 8.69 -3.17 9.61
C ASP A 55 8.86 -2.21 8.41
N VAL A 56 8.19 -1.05 8.44
CA VAL A 56 8.23 -0.06 7.35
C VAL A 56 9.67 0.34 6.99
N PRO A 57 10.56 0.68 7.94
CA PRO A 57 11.95 1.00 7.62
C PRO A 57 12.66 -0.15 6.90
N GLY A 58 12.42 -1.40 7.32
CA GLY A 58 13.02 -2.59 6.71
C GLY A 58 12.58 -2.77 5.26
N VAL A 59 11.29 -2.58 4.96
CA VAL A 59 10.75 -2.65 3.60
C VAL A 59 11.35 -1.55 2.71
N VAL A 60 11.43 -0.32 3.20
CA VAL A 60 12.04 0.80 2.45
C VAL A 60 13.51 0.51 2.15
N GLN A 61 14.27 0.03 3.14
CA GLN A 61 15.67 -0.33 2.94
C GLN A 61 15.84 -1.47 1.94
N ALA A 62 14.96 -2.48 1.96
CA ALA A 62 14.99 -3.56 0.98
C ALA A 62 14.80 -3.05 -0.46
N PHE A 63 13.90 -2.08 -0.67
CA PHE A 63 13.75 -1.44 -1.98
C PHE A 63 14.99 -0.65 -2.40
N LEU A 64 15.52 0.18 -1.51
CA LEU A 64 16.70 1.01 -1.81
C LEU A 64 17.94 0.17 -2.10
N ALA A 65 18.15 -0.93 -1.36
CA ALA A 65 19.28 -1.83 -1.55
C ALA A 65 19.20 -2.65 -2.85
N ALA A 66 17.99 -2.86 -3.39
CA ALA A 66 17.78 -3.63 -4.62
C ALA A 66 18.00 -2.80 -5.90
N ILE A 67 18.00 -1.47 -5.80
CA ILE A 67 18.23 -0.59 -6.95
C ILE A 67 19.76 -0.50 -7.17
N PRO A 68 20.29 -0.89 -8.35
CA PRO A 68 21.70 -0.73 -8.63
C PRO A 68 22.09 0.75 -8.65
N THR A 69 22.98 1.16 -7.76
CA THR A 69 23.67 2.46 -7.84
C THR A 69 24.74 2.36 -8.92
N ASN A 70 24.56 3.10 -10.02
CA ASN A 70 25.58 3.29 -11.06
C ASN A 70 26.73 4.16 -10.53
#